data_AF-A0AAW8BX95-F1
#
_entry.id   AF-A0AAW8BX95-F1
#
_cell.length_a   1.000
_cell.length_b   1.000
_cell.length_c   1.000
_cell.angle_alpha   90.00
_cell.angle_beta   90.00
_cell.angle_gamma   90.00
#
_symmetry.space_group_name_H-M   'P 1'
#
loop_
_entity.id
_entity.type
_entity.pdbx_description
1 polymer ?
#
loop_
_entity_poly.entity_id
_entity_poly.type
_entity_poly.pdbx_seq_one_letter_code
_entity_poly.pdbx_strand_id
1 'polypeptide(L)'
;MMHEDWWRHLPQQWVGIAALLMFASTLVVNLAEKYAAVAKLLPLGTWWHERQKRRQSERSGVYDDSEALRALKDRIESIAQTCRKQSADIRALQTKVASLSAWSVYDARWHHRVEVINAARDACTLPKHYDYFEFEAIWQRNPQAAENLSVFDPEDQPSS
;
A
#
# COMPACT_ATOMS: atom_id res chain seq x y z
N MET A 1 39.91 -36.48 -45.04
CA MET A 1 38.53 -36.95 -44.88
C MET A 1 38.58 -38.44 -44.58
N MET A 2 38.73 -38.83 -43.30
CA MET A 2 38.57 -40.21 -42.88
C MET A 2 37.20 -40.36 -42.20
N HIS A 3 36.47 -41.32 -42.74
CA HIS A 3 35.06 -41.64 -42.54
C HIS A 3 34.54 -41.63 -41.10
N GLU A 4 33.41 -40.96 -40.94
CA GLU A 4 32.51 -40.93 -39.77
C GLU A 4 31.71 -42.25 -39.56
N ASP A 5 32.04 -43.33 -40.28
CA ASP A 5 31.23 -44.56 -40.35
C ASP A 5 31.66 -45.68 -39.39
N TRP A 6 32.68 -45.47 -38.56
CA TRP A 6 33.16 -46.51 -37.64
C TRP A 6 32.09 -46.98 -36.64
N TRP A 7 31.13 -46.10 -36.31
CA TRP A 7 30.00 -46.40 -35.44
C TRP A 7 29.03 -47.44 -36.02
N ARG A 8 28.96 -47.60 -37.35
CA ARG A 8 28.08 -48.59 -38.00
C ARG A 8 28.60 -50.02 -37.90
N HIS A 9 29.88 -50.20 -37.57
CA HIS A 9 30.51 -51.51 -37.39
C HIS A 9 30.63 -51.93 -35.93
N LEU A 10 30.12 -51.11 -34.99
CA LEU A 10 30.08 -51.48 -33.58
C LEU A 10 29.12 -52.67 -33.41
N PRO A 11 29.59 -53.82 -32.90
CA PRO A 11 28.72 -54.97 -32.68
C PRO A 11 27.54 -54.56 -31.80
N GLN A 12 26.32 -55.00 -32.13
CA GLN A 12 25.08 -54.62 -31.44
C GLN A 12 25.15 -54.79 -29.91
N GLN A 13 25.96 -55.73 -29.44
CA GLN A 13 26.24 -55.96 -28.02
C GLN A 13 26.86 -54.75 -27.32
N TRP A 14 27.65 -53.92 -28.01
CA TRP A 14 28.27 -52.73 -27.44
C TRP A 14 27.28 -51.61 -27.14
N VAL A 15 26.20 -51.49 -27.92
CA VAL A 15 25.12 -50.54 -27.61
C VAL A 15 24.44 -50.94 -26.29
N GLY A 16 24.26 -52.24 -26.05
CA GLY A 16 23.75 -52.76 -24.79
C GLY A 16 24.70 -52.49 -23.61
N ILE A 17 26.00 -52.70 -23.80
CA ILE A 17 27.02 -52.40 -22.76
C ILE A 17 27.06 -50.91 -22.45
N ALA A 18 27.04 -50.04 -23.47
CA ALA A 18 27.04 -48.59 -23.29
C ALA A 18 25.78 -48.11 -22.57
N ALA A 19 24.60 -48.65 -22.94
CA ALA A 19 23.35 -48.35 -22.24
C ALA A 19 23.39 -48.81 -20.77
N LEU A 20 23.94 -49.99 -20.50
CA LEU A 20 24.11 -50.51 -19.14
C LEU A 20 25.05 -49.62 -18.31
N LEU A 21 26.15 -49.14 -18.90
CA LEU A 21 27.08 -48.23 -18.24
C LEU A 21 26.47 -46.86 -17.95
N MET A 22 25.70 -46.31 -18.88
CA MET A 22 24.97 -45.05 -18.65
C MET A 22 23.86 -45.20 -17.62
N PHE A 23 23.20 -46.35 -17.58
CA PHE A 23 22.22 -46.67 -16.54
C PHE A 23 22.89 -46.85 -15.17
N ALA A 24 24.02 -47.54 -15.11
CA ALA A 24 24.79 -47.70 -13.87
C ALA A 24 25.33 -46.35 -13.38
N SER A 25 25.83 -45.49 -14.26
CA SER A 25 26.33 -44.17 -13.88
C SER A 25 25.22 -43.27 -13.35
N THR A 26 24.05 -43.25 -13.99
CA THR A 26 22.87 -42.51 -13.51
C THR A 26 22.35 -43.04 -12.17
N LEU A 27 22.39 -44.36 -11.95
CA LEU A 27 22.09 -44.93 -10.64
C LEU A 27 23.09 -44.48 -9.56
N VAL A 28 24.38 -44.50 -9.86
CA VAL A 28 25.43 -44.08 -8.90
C VAL A 28 25.28 -42.59 -8.54
N VAL A 29 24.98 -41.72 -9.51
CA VAL A 29 24.72 -40.30 -9.26
C VAL A 29 23.50 -40.11 -8.35
N ASN A 30 22.39 -40.78 -8.66
CA ASN A 30 21.18 -40.71 -7.83
C ASN A 30 21.37 -41.31 -6.42
N LEU A 31 22.18 -42.36 -6.27
CA LEU A 31 22.53 -42.93 -4.96
C LEU A 31 23.44 -42.00 -4.16
N ALA A 32 24.40 -41.34 -4.81
CA ALA A 32 25.27 -40.36 -4.16
C ALA A 32 24.48 -39.16 -3.62
N GLU A 33 23.43 -38.72 -4.30
CA GLU A 33 22.55 -37.64 -3.83
C GLU A 33 21.78 -38.02 -2.55
N LYS A 34 21.34 -39.28 -2.43
CA LYS A 34 20.49 -39.72 -1.31
C LYS A 34 21.27 -40.23 -0.10
N TYR A 35 22.48 -40.76 -0.30
CA TYR A 35 23.26 -41.37 0.77
C TYR A 35 24.62 -40.69 0.91
N ALA A 36 24.75 -39.82 1.93
CA ALA A 36 25.99 -39.13 2.28
C ALA A 36 27.17 -40.09 2.57
N ALA A 37 26.90 -41.37 2.88
CA ALA A 37 27.91 -42.41 3.06
C ALA A 37 28.56 -42.86 1.73
N VAL A 38 27.79 -42.90 0.63
CA VAL A 38 28.27 -43.28 -0.72
C VAL A 38 29.12 -42.16 -1.31
N ALA A 39 28.76 -40.90 -1.05
CA ALA A 39 29.54 -39.73 -1.44
C ALA A 39 30.95 -39.70 -0.82
N LYS A 40 31.17 -40.35 0.34
CA LYS A 40 32.50 -40.49 0.96
C LYS A 40 33.38 -41.56 0.30
N LEU A 41 32.78 -42.53 -0.38
CA LEU A 41 33.48 -43.59 -1.12
C LEU A 41 33.93 -43.12 -2.51
N LEU A 42 33.29 -42.08 -3.05
CA LEU A 42 33.67 -41.48 -4.32
C LEU A 42 34.74 -40.38 -4.08
N PRO A 43 35.95 -40.51 -4.65
CA PRO A 43 37.07 -39.59 -4.37
C PRO A 43 36.81 -38.13 -4.79
N LEU A 44 35.74 -37.87 -5.57
CA LEU A 44 35.32 -36.53 -6.02
C LEU A 44 33.95 -36.09 -5.45
N GLY A 45 33.29 -36.93 -4.66
CA GLY A 45 31.93 -36.68 -4.15
C GLY A 45 31.88 -35.54 -3.13
N THR A 46 32.86 -35.47 -2.23
CA THR A 46 32.97 -34.40 -1.22
C THR A 46 33.21 -33.03 -1.87
N TRP A 47 34.06 -32.97 -2.90
CA TRP A 47 34.30 -31.74 -3.67
C TRP A 47 33.03 -31.25 -4.39
N TRP A 48 32.27 -32.16 -4.99
CA TRP A 48 31.00 -31.82 -5.65
C TRP A 48 29.96 -31.31 -4.64
N HIS A 49 29.83 -31.99 -3.49
CA HIS A 49 28.93 -31.56 -2.42
C HIS A 49 29.31 -30.18 -1.85
N GLU A 50 30.60 -29.91 -1.62
CA GLU A 50 31.06 -28.59 -1.14
C GLU A 50 30.81 -27.51 -2.19
N ARG A 51 31.05 -27.80 -3.47
CA ARG A 51 30.80 -26.88 -4.58
C ARG A 51 29.31 -26.55 -4.71
N GLN A 52 28.43 -27.53 -4.53
CA GLN A 52 26.98 -27.33 -4.57
C GLN A 52 26.48 -26.57 -3.33
N LYS A 53 27.00 -26.89 -2.14
CA LYS A 53 26.68 -26.18 -0.90
C LYS A 53 27.05 -24.70 -0.96
N ARG A 54 28.22 -24.36 -1.51
CA ARG A 54 28.63 -22.95 -1.74
C ARG A 54 27.65 -22.22 -2.66
N ARG A 55 27.27 -22.83 -3.79
CA ARG A 55 26.30 -22.25 -4.73
C ARG A 55 24.91 -22.07 -4.13
N GLN A 56 24.47 -22.98 -3.26
CA GLN A 56 23.17 -22.88 -2.61
C GLN A 56 23.17 -21.78 -1.54
N SER A 57 24.25 -21.63 -0.77
CA SER A 57 24.41 -20.56 0.23
C SER A 57 24.41 -19.16 -0.40
N GLU A 58 25.06 -18.99 -1.55
CA GLU A 58 25.05 -17.70 -2.28
C GLU A 58 23.64 -17.36 -2.78
N ARG A 59 22.91 -18.35 -3.29
CA ARG A 59 21.53 -18.17 -3.77
C ARG A 59 20.55 -17.89 -2.64
N SER A 60 20.71 -18.53 -1.48
CA SER A 60 19.84 -18.26 -0.33
C SER A 60 20.06 -16.85 0.22
N GLY A 61 21.31 -16.38 0.28
CA GLY A 61 21.61 -15.01 0.72
C GLY A 61 20.98 -13.95 -0.19
N VAL A 62 21.06 -14.14 -1.52
CA VAL A 62 20.43 -13.22 -2.49
C VAL A 62 18.90 -13.25 -2.42
N TYR A 63 18.30 -14.42 -2.16
CA TYR A 63 16.85 -14.54 -2.00
C TYR A 63 16.35 -13.81 -0.74
N ASP A 64 17.04 -14.02 0.39
CA ASP A 64 16.70 -13.39 1.68
C ASP A 64 16.82 -11.87 1.62
N ASP A 65 17.88 -11.35 0.99
CA ASP A 65 18.05 -9.90 0.74
C ASP A 65 16.93 -9.34 -0.16
N SER A 66 16.51 -10.09 -1.19
CA SER A 66 15.43 -9.67 -2.09
C SER A 66 14.06 -9.66 -1.41
N GLU A 67 13.82 -10.58 -0.48
CA GLU A 67 12.60 -10.65 0.32
C GLU A 67 12.58 -9.54 1.37
N ALA A 68 13.70 -9.28 2.04
CA ALA A 68 13.87 -8.17 2.96
C ALA A 68 13.63 -6.81 2.27
N LEU A 69 14.19 -6.60 1.07
CA LEU A 69 13.96 -5.40 0.28
C LEU A 69 12.50 -5.24 -0.13
N ARG A 70 11.83 -6.33 -0.50
CA ARG A 70 10.40 -6.32 -0.83
C ARG A 70 9.55 -5.98 0.39
N ALA A 71 9.80 -6.61 1.53
CA ALA A 71 9.11 -6.31 2.77
C ALA A 71 9.31 -4.86 3.21
N LEU A 72 10.52 -4.31 3.04
CA LEU A 72 10.81 -2.91 3.32
C LEU A 72 10.03 -1.98 2.39
N LYS A 73 9.98 -2.29 1.08
CA LYS A 73 9.20 -1.53 0.10
C LYS A 73 7.72 -1.53 0.45
N ASP A 74 7.16 -2.69 0.77
CA ASP A 74 5.74 -2.84 1.11
C ASP A 74 5.40 -2.04 2.39
N ARG A 75 6.30 -2.04 3.39
CA ARG A 75 6.16 -1.21 4.59
C ARG A 75 6.20 0.28 4.28
N ILE A 76 7.14 0.73 3.45
CA ILE A 76 7.24 2.15 3.05
C ILE A 76 5.98 2.58 2.29
N GLU A 77 5.48 1.73 1.40
CA GLU A 77 4.25 2.02 0.66
C GLU A 77 3.04 2.11 1.59
N SER A 78 2.91 1.18 2.54
CA SER A 78 1.88 1.22 3.58
C SER A 78 1.95 2.51 4.41
N ILE A 79 3.14 2.90 4.88
CA ILE A 79 3.34 4.15 5.63
C ILE A 79 2.95 5.35 4.76
N ALA A 80 3.38 5.39 3.49
CA ALA A 80 3.04 6.48 2.59
C ALA A 80 1.53 6.60 2.35
N GLN A 81 0.81 5.49 2.26
CA GLN A 81 -0.65 5.47 2.16
C GLN A 81 -1.29 6.01 3.44
N THR A 82 -0.83 5.58 4.62
CA THR A 82 -1.30 6.07 5.92
C THR A 82 -1.07 7.57 6.06
N CYS A 83 0.12 8.07 5.72
CA CYS A 83 0.43 9.50 5.79
C CYS A 83 -0.49 10.33 4.87
N ARG A 84 -0.79 9.83 3.65
CA ARG A 84 -1.74 10.50 2.75
C ARG A 84 -3.14 10.57 3.34
N LYS A 85 -3.62 9.46 3.93
CA LYS A 85 -4.91 9.41 4.60
C LYS A 85 -4.96 10.40 5.77
N GLN A 86 -3.98 10.37 6.66
CA GLN A 86 -3.88 11.30 7.79
C GLN A 86 -3.86 12.76 7.33
N SER A 87 -3.14 13.07 6.24
CA SER A 87 -3.11 14.43 5.69
C SER A 87 -4.49 14.88 5.19
N ALA A 88 -5.26 13.98 4.58
CA ALA A 88 -6.64 14.27 4.17
C ALA A 88 -7.56 14.48 5.38
N ASP A 89 -7.44 13.61 6.40
CA ASP A 89 -8.22 13.70 7.64
C ASP A 89 -7.93 15.02 8.38
N ILE A 90 -6.66 15.43 8.46
CA ILE A 90 -6.25 16.72 9.06
C ILE A 90 -6.89 17.89 8.31
N ARG A 91 -6.86 17.88 6.97
CA ARG A 91 -7.49 18.94 6.18
C ARG A 91 -9.00 18.99 6.42
N ALA A 92 -9.68 17.85 6.49
CA ALA A 92 -11.10 17.79 6.77
C ALA A 92 -11.43 18.37 8.17
N LEU A 93 -10.62 18.03 9.18
CA LEU A 93 -10.75 18.58 10.53
C LEU A 93 -10.51 20.09 10.55
N GLN A 94 -9.48 20.58 9.85
CA GLN A 94 -9.20 22.01 9.74
C GLN A 94 -10.38 22.77 9.12
N THR A 95 -10.99 22.23 8.06
CA THR A 95 -12.19 22.81 7.45
C THR A 95 -13.36 22.87 8.44
N LYS A 96 -13.59 21.81 9.22
CA LYS A 96 -14.64 21.77 10.24
C LYS A 96 -14.41 22.76 11.38
N VAL A 97 -13.16 22.91 11.83
CA VAL A 97 -12.80 23.90 12.86
C VAL A 97 -13.00 25.31 12.33
N ALA A 98 -12.63 25.57 11.07
CA ALA A 98 -12.84 26.87 10.43
C ALA A 98 -14.34 27.22 10.31
N SER A 99 -15.18 26.29 9.84
CA SER A 99 -16.62 26.52 9.74
C SER A 99 -17.28 26.73 11.10
N LEU A 100 -16.89 25.96 12.12
CA LEU A 100 -17.38 26.13 13.49
C LEU A 100 -16.96 27.46 14.11
N SER A 101 -15.71 27.87 13.88
CA SER A 101 -15.22 29.16 14.35
C SER A 101 -16.01 30.30 13.70
N ALA A 102 -16.22 30.24 12.39
CA ALA A 102 -17.02 31.21 11.66
C ALA A 102 -18.48 31.26 12.16
N TRP A 103 -19.09 30.09 12.38
CA TRP A 103 -20.45 29.99 12.92
C TRP A 103 -20.55 30.61 14.32
N SER A 104 -19.57 30.35 15.21
CA SER A 104 -19.57 30.91 16.57
C SER A 104 -19.54 32.44 16.58
N VAL A 105 -18.81 33.05 15.63
CA VAL A 105 -18.77 34.51 15.46
C VAL A 105 -20.10 35.02 14.90
N TYR A 106 -20.67 34.32 13.92
CA TYR A 106 -22.00 34.63 13.38
C TYR A 106 -23.06 34.58 14.48
N ASP A 107 -23.07 33.53 15.29
CA ASP A 107 -24.03 33.28 16.36
C ASP A 107 -23.98 34.40 17.41
N ALA A 108 -22.78 34.74 17.88
CA ALA A 108 -22.57 35.86 18.80
C ALA A 108 -23.05 37.21 18.22
N ARG A 109 -22.75 37.49 16.94
CA ARG A 109 -23.20 38.71 16.26
C ARG A 109 -24.73 38.76 16.13
N TRP A 110 -25.35 37.63 15.81
CA TRP A 110 -26.80 37.51 15.70
C TRP A 110 -27.46 37.79 17.05
N HIS A 111 -27.02 37.11 18.12
CA HIS A 111 -27.55 37.28 19.47
C HIS A 111 -27.41 38.73 19.96
N HIS A 112 -26.21 39.31 19.84
CA HIS A 112 -25.98 40.70 20.22
C HIS A 112 -26.93 41.66 19.49
N ARG A 113 -27.16 41.44 18.20
CA ARG A 113 -28.03 42.31 17.40
C ARG A 113 -29.51 42.15 17.75
N VAL A 114 -29.96 40.92 17.99
CA VAL A 114 -31.33 40.64 18.46
C VAL A 114 -31.60 41.34 19.79
N GLU A 115 -30.66 41.26 20.73
CA GLU A 115 -30.76 41.95 22.02
C GLU A 115 -30.87 43.47 21.82
N VAL A 116 -30.01 44.07 21.00
CA VAL A 116 -30.04 45.51 20.73
C VAL A 116 -31.34 45.97 20.06
N ILE A 117 -31.83 45.23 19.05
CA ILE A 117 -33.05 45.61 18.32
C ILE A 117 -34.29 45.48 19.20
N ASN A 118 -34.37 44.43 20.01
CA ASN A 118 -35.55 44.15 20.83
C ASN A 118 -35.52 44.85 22.20
N ALA A 119 -34.39 45.41 22.63
CA ALA A 119 -34.27 46.13 23.91
C ALA A 119 -35.27 47.30 24.08
N ALA A 120 -35.75 47.88 23.00
CA ALA A 120 -36.66 49.05 23.01
C ALA A 120 -38.04 48.77 22.37
N ARG A 121 -38.38 47.51 22.08
CA ARG A 121 -39.63 47.14 21.39
C ARG A 121 -40.55 46.34 22.32
N ASP A 122 -41.84 46.71 22.36
CA ASP A 122 -42.87 45.98 23.10
C ASP A 122 -43.22 44.62 22.46
N ALA A 123 -42.91 44.44 21.18
CA ALA A 123 -43.07 43.18 20.45
C ALA A 123 -41.72 42.66 19.95
N CYS A 124 -41.36 41.44 20.36
CA CYS A 124 -40.15 40.76 19.93
C CYS A 124 -40.35 40.14 18.55
N THR A 125 -39.67 40.68 17.53
CA THR A 125 -39.55 40.02 16.23
C THR A 125 -38.12 39.51 16.07
N LEU A 126 -37.99 38.19 15.95
CA LEU A 126 -36.69 37.54 15.80
C LEU A 126 -36.40 37.35 14.30
N PRO A 127 -35.26 37.84 13.78
CA PRO A 127 -34.82 37.52 12.44
C PRO A 127 -34.49 36.02 12.33
N LYS A 128 -34.41 35.49 11.10
CA LYS A 128 -33.99 34.11 10.89
C LYS A 128 -32.61 33.88 11.52
N HIS A 129 -32.47 32.78 12.26
CA HIS A 129 -31.20 32.28 12.75
C HIS A 129 -30.90 30.96 12.03
N TYR A 130 -29.70 30.84 11.48
CA TYR A 130 -29.22 29.61 10.88
C TYR A 130 -28.54 28.75 11.93
N ASP A 131 -28.96 27.49 12.00
CA ASP A 131 -28.24 26.51 12.81
C ASP A 131 -26.84 26.23 12.23
N TYR A 132 -26.04 25.47 12.96
CA TYR A 132 -24.66 25.15 12.53
C TYR A 132 -24.61 24.46 11.16
N PHE A 133 -25.52 23.53 10.87
CA PHE A 133 -25.49 22.74 9.63
C PHE A 133 -25.97 23.55 8.43
N GLU A 134 -27.00 24.39 8.63
CA GLU A 134 -27.46 25.34 7.62
C GLU A 134 -26.37 26.36 7.29
N PHE A 135 -25.73 26.94 8.32
CA PHE A 135 -24.60 27.84 8.14
C PHE A 135 -23.43 27.16 7.45
N GLU A 136 -23.07 25.93 7.86
CA GLU A 136 -21.99 25.16 7.25
C GLU A 136 -22.24 24.91 5.75
N ALA A 137 -23.49 24.59 5.37
CA ALA A 137 -23.85 24.40 3.96
C ALA A 137 -23.68 25.69 3.14
N ILE A 138 -24.00 26.86 3.71
CA ILE A 138 -23.79 28.16 3.07
C ILE A 138 -22.29 28.47 3.00
N TRP A 139 -21.56 28.29 4.10
CA TRP A 139 -20.13 28.57 4.20
C TRP A 139 -19.30 27.71 3.24
N GLN A 140 -19.62 26.42 3.08
CA GLN A 140 -18.94 25.56 2.12
C GLN A 140 -19.16 25.98 0.66
N ARG A 141 -20.32 26.56 0.34
CA ARG A 141 -20.62 27.07 -1.01
C ARG A 141 -19.99 28.43 -1.27
N ASN A 142 -20.07 29.34 -0.28
CA ASN A 142 -19.53 30.69 -0.36
C ASN A 142 -19.22 31.22 1.06
N PRO A 143 -17.95 31.13 1.51
CA PRO A 143 -17.53 31.61 2.82
C PRO A 143 -17.80 33.10 3.03
N GLN A 144 -17.59 33.92 2.00
CA GLN A 144 -17.80 35.37 2.08
C GLN A 144 -19.28 35.72 2.26
N ALA A 145 -20.19 35.00 1.60
CA ALA A 145 -21.62 35.19 1.81
C ALA A 145 -22.02 34.79 3.24
N ALA A 146 -21.46 33.70 3.77
CA ALA A 146 -21.73 33.24 5.13
C ALA A 146 -21.29 34.26 6.20
N GLU A 147 -20.13 34.90 6.03
CA GLU A 147 -19.65 35.97 6.94
C GLU A 147 -20.57 37.20 6.95
N ASN A 148 -21.31 37.41 5.87
CA ASN A 148 -22.24 38.51 5.67
C ASN A 148 -23.68 38.21 6.08
N LEU A 149 -24.00 37.00 6.59
CA LEU A 149 -25.34 36.58 7.05
C LEU A 149 -25.92 37.39 8.23
N SER A 150 -25.35 38.56 8.54
CA SER A 150 -25.79 39.47 9.61
C SER A 150 -26.72 40.59 9.14
N VAL A 151 -27.14 40.57 7.88
CA VAL A 151 -27.91 41.64 7.26
C VAL A 151 -29.25 41.03 6.86
N PHE A 152 -30.32 41.55 7.44
CA PHE A 152 -31.69 41.40 6.96
C PHE A 152 -31.70 41.21 5.43
N ASP A 153 -32.21 40.09 4.93
CA ASP A 153 -32.81 40.09 3.60
C ASP A 153 -34.17 40.77 3.76
N PRO A 154 -34.36 42.01 3.28
CA PRO A 154 -35.65 42.69 3.34
C PRO A 154 -36.71 42.00 2.46
N GLU A 155 -36.34 41.01 1.65
CA GLU A 155 -37.26 40.25 0.79
C GLU A 155 -38.06 39.16 1.52
N ASP A 156 -37.73 38.82 2.77
CA ASP A 156 -38.42 37.78 3.56
C ASP A 156 -39.52 38.35 4.50
N GLN A 157 -39.88 39.64 4.37
CA GLN A 157 -41.09 40.15 5.02
C GLN A 157 -42.31 39.85 4.14
N PRO A 158 -43.33 39.13 4.64
CA PRO A 158 -44.60 39.06 3.92
C PRO A 158 -45.15 40.48 3.81
N SER A 159 -45.31 40.94 2.56
CA SER A 159 -45.97 42.19 2.23
C SER A 159 -47.28 42.28 3.01
N SER A 160 -47.30 43.18 4.00
CA SER A 160 -48.48 43.50 4.80
C SER A 160 -49.29 44.60 4.12
#